data_AF-A0A2B4R7V7-F1
#
_entry.id   AF-A0A2B4R7V7-F1
#
_cell.length_a   1.000
_cell.length_b   1.000
_cell.length_c   1.000
_cell.angle_alpha   90.00
_cell.angle_beta   90.00
_cell.angle_gamma   90.00
#
_symmetry.space_group_name_H-M   'P 1'
#
loop_
_entity.id
_entity.type
_entity.pdbx_description
1 polymer ?
#
loop_
_entity_poly.entity_id
_entity_poly.type
_entity_poly.pdbx_seq_one_letter_code
_entity_poly.pdbx_strand_id
1 'polypeptide(L)'
;MSLVQHSVTCDLLFVPAQHGQHRDCVNDRSVEVQDMKEVVEEELKGPGKLLEYRTLHKKIRLEHGLNVTRDQVYNVMSELDPQCLEARGMEVLCVFHTHSESDRLLLAFIMVPLIQKELDIFRETVWNTRRIRAQRDTALPDGIPDHIYNFPENYGLEECGLPVTEEQLKEVATESGVLSIPDDFLSLEFREECEYIIPDNDTVNPDEWKDAYIF
;
A
#
# COMPACT_ATOMS: atom_id res chain seq x y z
N MET A 1 39.40 -24.24 -29.21
CA MET A 1 39.18 -24.48 -27.76
C MET A 1 38.38 -23.30 -27.24
N SER A 2 37.27 -23.64 -26.59
CA SER A 2 36.07 -22.81 -26.42
C SER A 2 36.23 -21.67 -25.42
N LEU A 3 35.85 -20.46 -25.86
CA LEU A 3 35.45 -19.35 -25.00
C LEU A 3 34.04 -19.65 -24.47
N VAL A 4 33.87 -19.72 -23.15
CA VAL A 4 32.55 -19.78 -22.51
C VAL A 4 32.24 -18.39 -21.99
N GLN A 5 31.50 -17.61 -22.79
CA GLN A 5 30.75 -16.45 -22.30
C GLN A 5 29.51 -16.99 -21.58
N HIS A 6 29.45 -16.85 -20.27
CA HIS A 6 28.21 -17.01 -19.53
C HIS A 6 27.37 -15.73 -19.70
N SER A 7 26.61 -15.64 -20.78
CA SER A 7 25.42 -14.80 -20.84
C SER A 7 24.29 -15.56 -20.15
N VAL A 8 23.81 -15.03 -19.02
CA VAL A 8 22.55 -15.49 -18.41
C VAL A 8 21.43 -14.98 -19.31
N THR A 9 21.02 -15.78 -20.29
CA THR A 9 19.75 -15.58 -20.99
C THR A 9 18.65 -16.07 -20.05
N CYS A 10 17.97 -15.13 -19.39
CA CYS A 10 16.65 -15.39 -18.84
C CYS A 10 15.74 -15.75 -20.02
N ASP A 11 15.49 -17.03 -20.20
CA ASP A 11 14.44 -17.55 -21.07
C ASP A 11 13.08 -17.12 -20.52
N LEU A 12 12.70 -15.88 -20.81
CA LEU A 12 11.31 -15.46 -20.85
C LEU A 12 10.64 -16.27 -21.97
N LEU A 13 10.03 -17.39 -21.59
CA LEU A 13 9.05 -18.07 -22.44
C LEU A 13 7.93 -17.07 -22.73
N PHE A 14 8.05 -16.45 -23.89
CA PHE A 14 7.07 -15.60 -24.53
C PHE A 14 5.86 -16.46 -24.90
N VAL A 15 4.88 -16.57 -23.99
CA VAL A 15 3.55 -17.03 -24.34
C VAL A 15 2.91 -15.92 -25.19
N PRO A 16 2.55 -16.17 -26.45
CA PRO A 16 1.96 -15.13 -27.29
C PRO A 16 0.61 -14.73 -26.69
N ALA A 17 0.57 -13.53 -26.10
CA ALA A 17 -0.66 -12.87 -25.69
C ALA A 17 -1.51 -12.64 -26.95
N GLN A 18 -2.52 -13.47 -27.14
CA GLN A 18 -3.57 -13.20 -28.11
C GLN A 18 -4.15 -11.83 -27.77
N HIS A 19 -4.26 -10.96 -28.77
CA HIS A 19 -4.93 -9.67 -28.68
C HIS A 19 -6.43 -9.91 -28.40
N GLY A 20 -6.74 -10.22 -27.14
CA GLY A 20 -8.07 -10.13 -26.58
C GLY A 20 -8.32 -8.66 -26.28
N GLN A 21 -9.36 -8.12 -26.90
CA GLN A 21 -9.86 -6.77 -26.69
C GLN A 21 -9.74 -6.36 -25.21
N HIS A 22 -8.95 -5.33 -24.94
CA HIS A 22 -8.97 -4.63 -23.67
C HIS A 22 -10.36 -4.01 -23.53
N ARG A 23 -11.31 -4.77 -22.96
CA ARG A 23 -12.56 -4.20 -22.47
C ARG A 23 -12.16 -3.40 -21.25
N ASP A 24 -12.11 -2.09 -21.44
CA ASP A 24 -11.96 -1.13 -20.37
C ASP A 24 -12.93 -1.50 -19.24
N CYS A 25 -12.38 -1.70 -18.04
CA CYS A 25 -13.14 -1.98 -16.82
C CYS A 25 -13.85 -0.70 -16.36
N VAL A 26 -14.69 -0.10 -17.21
CA VAL A 26 -15.60 0.95 -16.79
C VAL A 26 -16.69 0.28 -15.96
N ASN A 27 -16.75 0.68 -14.69
CA ASN A 27 -17.72 0.20 -13.72
C ASN A 27 -19.12 0.70 -14.15
N ASP A 28 -19.83 -0.10 -14.94
CA ASP A 28 -21.22 0.16 -15.23
C ASP A 28 -22.03 -0.16 -13.96
N ARG A 29 -22.44 0.89 -13.23
CA ARG A 29 -23.22 0.79 -11.98
C ARG A 29 -24.66 0.29 -12.22
N SER A 30 -24.96 -0.33 -13.36
CA SER A 30 -26.30 -0.73 -13.78
C SER A 30 -26.60 -2.22 -13.64
N VAL A 31 -25.81 -2.98 -12.86
CA VAL A 31 -26.20 -4.34 -12.47
C VAL A 31 -27.25 -4.24 -11.36
N GLU A 32 -28.46 -4.72 -11.61
CA GLU A 32 -29.51 -4.83 -10.60
C GLU A 32 -29.01 -5.75 -9.47
N VAL A 33 -28.99 -5.23 -8.23
CA VAL A 33 -28.50 -5.92 -7.04
C VAL A 33 -29.20 -7.26 -6.82
N GLN A 34 -30.40 -7.41 -7.36
CA GLN A 34 -31.23 -8.61 -7.24
C GLN A 34 -30.69 -9.79 -8.06
N ASP A 35 -30.33 -9.57 -9.34
CA ASP A 35 -29.76 -10.60 -10.22
C ASP A 35 -28.46 -11.18 -9.66
N MET A 36 -27.69 -10.33 -8.97
CA MET A 36 -26.44 -10.74 -8.34
C MET A 36 -26.64 -11.67 -7.15
N LYS A 37 -27.65 -11.41 -6.29
CA LYS A 37 -27.94 -12.28 -5.15
C LYS A 37 -28.38 -13.66 -5.61
N GLU A 38 -29.22 -13.72 -6.63
CA GLU A 38 -29.72 -14.97 -7.20
C GLU A 38 -28.57 -15.81 -7.77
N VAL A 39 -27.68 -15.22 -8.56
CA VAL A 39 -26.54 -15.92 -9.15
C VAL A 39 -25.54 -16.40 -8.10
N VAL A 40 -25.28 -15.59 -7.07
CA VAL A 40 -24.41 -16.02 -5.96
C VAL A 40 -25.09 -17.15 -5.18
N GLU A 41 -26.39 -17.06 -4.93
CA GLU A 41 -27.14 -18.11 -4.20
C GLU A 41 -27.17 -19.43 -4.98
N GLU A 42 -27.31 -19.40 -6.31
CA GLU A 42 -27.22 -20.59 -7.17
C GLU A 42 -25.83 -21.22 -7.11
N GLU A 43 -24.77 -20.42 -7.20
CA GLU A 43 -23.39 -20.90 -7.09
C GLU A 43 -23.09 -21.51 -5.72
N LEU A 44 -23.62 -20.90 -4.65
CA LEU A 44 -23.50 -21.39 -3.27
C LEU A 44 -24.26 -22.71 -3.03
N LYS A 45 -25.33 -22.98 -3.79
CA LYS A 45 -26.01 -24.29 -3.77
C LYS A 45 -25.20 -25.39 -4.48
N GLY A 46 -24.21 -25.01 -5.28
CA GLY A 46 -23.42 -25.91 -6.12
C GLY A 46 -21.94 -26.05 -5.69
N PRO A 47 -21.03 -26.36 -6.64
CA PRO A 47 -19.59 -26.46 -6.35
C PRO A 47 -18.97 -25.12 -5.94
N GLY A 48 -19.68 -24.00 -6.16
CA GLY A 48 -19.30 -22.65 -5.74
C GLY A 48 -19.23 -22.49 -4.22
N LYS A 49 -19.92 -23.34 -3.45
CA LYS A 49 -19.78 -23.41 -1.98
C LYS A 49 -18.34 -23.59 -1.53
N LEU A 50 -17.52 -24.27 -2.34
CA LEU A 50 -16.12 -24.52 -2.01
C LEU A 50 -15.15 -23.45 -2.51
N LEU A 51 -15.63 -22.46 -3.27
CA LEU A 51 -14.79 -21.42 -3.85
C LEU A 51 -14.61 -20.25 -2.88
N GLU A 52 -13.45 -19.61 -2.95
CA GLU A 52 -13.22 -18.29 -2.33
C GLU A 52 -13.95 -17.20 -3.11
N TYR A 53 -14.31 -16.09 -2.45
CA TYR A 53 -15.02 -14.96 -3.08
C TYR A 53 -14.29 -14.38 -4.31
N ARG A 54 -12.94 -14.44 -4.34
CA ARG A 54 -12.13 -14.01 -5.50
C ARG A 54 -12.31 -14.93 -6.70
N THR A 55 -12.36 -16.22 -6.45
CA THR A 55 -12.57 -17.24 -7.48
C THR A 55 -14.03 -17.25 -7.93
N LEU A 56 -14.96 -17.04 -7.00
CA LEU A 56 -16.38 -16.87 -7.28
C LEU A 56 -16.64 -15.62 -8.12
N HIS A 57 -16.03 -14.47 -7.79
CA HIS A 57 -16.08 -13.25 -8.61
C HIS A 57 -15.58 -13.49 -10.03
N LYS A 58 -14.44 -14.17 -10.18
CA LYS A 58 -13.90 -14.54 -11.49
C LYS A 58 -14.85 -15.46 -12.25
N LYS A 59 -15.48 -16.42 -11.56
CA LYS A 59 -16.47 -17.33 -12.15
C LYS A 59 -17.72 -16.59 -12.62
N ILE A 60 -18.28 -15.71 -11.79
CA ILE A 60 -19.44 -14.86 -12.13
C ILE A 60 -19.15 -14.01 -13.36
N ARG A 61 -17.95 -13.45 -13.47
CA ARG A 61 -17.55 -12.64 -14.63
C ARG A 61 -17.38 -13.47 -15.91
N LEU A 62 -16.88 -14.70 -15.78
CA LEU A 62 -16.54 -15.55 -16.94
C LEU A 62 -17.73 -16.38 -17.45
N GLU A 63 -18.53 -16.94 -16.53
CA GLU A 63 -19.60 -17.89 -16.87
C GLU A 63 -20.97 -17.21 -16.94
N HIS A 64 -21.25 -16.28 -16.03
CA HIS A 64 -22.52 -15.56 -15.97
C HIS A 64 -22.49 -14.22 -16.71
N GLY A 65 -21.31 -13.77 -17.15
CA GLY A 65 -21.14 -12.54 -17.93
C GLY A 65 -21.47 -11.25 -17.17
N LEU A 66 -21.66 -11.32 -15.85
CA LEU A 66 -22.06 -10.21 -15.00
C LEU A 66 -20.84 -9.35 -14.65
N ASN A 67 -20.94 -8.04 -14.87
CA ASN A 67 -19.88 -7.08 -14.58
C ASN A 67 -19.99 -6.59 -13.13
N VAL A 68 -19.60 -7.46 -12.21
CA VAL A 68 -19.74 -7.26 -10.77
C VAL A 68 -18.38 -6.88 -10.16
N THR A 69 -18.37 -6.00 -9.15
CA THR A 69 -17.15 -5.71 -8.39
C THR A 69 -16.87 -6.80 -7.38
N ARG A 70 -15.59 -7.00 -7.06
CA ARG A 70 -15.17 -8.01 -6.08
C ARG A 70 -15.86 -7.80 -4.72
N ASP A 71 -16.06 -6.54 -4.33
CA ASP A 71 -16.62 -6.21 -3.01
C ASP A 71 -18.13 -6.44 -2.96
N GLN A 72 -18.84 -6.25 -4.08
CA GLN A 72 -20.24 -6.64 -4.16
C GLN A 72 -20.40 -8.14 -3.91
N VAL A 73 -19.50 -8.98 -4.48
CA VAL A 73 -19.56 -10.45 -4.29
C VAL A 73 -19.30 -10.79 -2.84
N TYR A 74 -18.32 -10.11 -2.22
CA TYR A 74 -18.03 -10.26 -0.81
C TYR A 74 -19.25 -9.91 0.06
N ASN A 75 -19.86 -8.74 -0.14
CA ASN A 75 -21.02 -8.30 0.65
C ASN A 75 -22.20 -9.28 0.53
N VAL A 76 -22.52 -9.73 -0.68
CA VAL A 76 -23.60 -10.70 -0.91
C VAL A 76 -23.28 -12.05 -0.27
N MET A 77 -22.03 -12.51 -0.35
CA MET A 77 -21.62 -13.78 0.25
C MET A 77 -21.63 -13.72 1.78
N SER A 78 -21.26 -12.57 2.36
CA SER A 78 -21.35 -12.30 3.81
C SER A 78 -22.79 -12.30 4.32
N GLU A 79 -23.74 -11.81 3.51
CA GLU A 79 -25.17 -11.86 3.85
C GLU A 79 -25.75 -13.28 3.77
N LEU A 80 -25.32 -14.09 2.79
CA LEU A 80 -25.95 -15.38 2.48
C LEU A 80 -25.35 -16.57 3.23
N ASP A 81 -24.02 -16.60 3.44
CA ASP A 81 -23.34 -17.71 4.13
C ASP A 81 -22.11 -17.21 4.93
N PRO A 82 -22.32 -16.52 6.06
CA PRO A 82 -21.23 -16.03 6.90
C PRO A 82 -20.38 -17.18 7.47
N GLN A 83 -20.97 -18.35 7.71
CA GLN A 83 -20.25 -19.53 8.23
C GLN A 83 -19.20 -20.06 7.24
N CYS A 84 -19.44 -19.94 5.93
CA CYS A 84 -18.47 -20.33 4.89
C CYS A 84 -17.23 -19.42 4.87
N LEU A 85 -17.39 -18.13 5.19
CA LEU A 85 -16.29 -17.18 5.35
C LEU A 85 -15.46 -17.51 6.60
N GLU A 86 -16.14 -17.71 7.73
CA GLU A 86 -15.52 -18.00 9.03
C GLU A 86 -14.76 -19.33 9.03
N ALA A 87 -15.37 -20.42 8.52
CA ALA A 87 -14.81 -21.77 8.56
C ALA A 87 -13.51 -21.94 7.73
N ARG A 88 -13.18 -20.98 6.86
CA ARG A 88 -11.98 -21.02 6.01
C ARG A 88 -10.81 -20.22 6.57
N GLY A 89 -10.90 -19.76 7.82
CA GLY A 89 -9.85 -18.94 8.43
C GLY A 89 -9.75 -17.55 7.77
N MET A 90 -10.79 -17.12 7.03
CA MET A 90 -10.97 -15.72 6.70
C MET A 90 -11.59 -14.95 7.88
N GLU A 91 -11.20 -15.31 9.10
CA GLU A 91 -11.69 -14.70 10.33
C GLU A 91 -11.04 -13.33 10.60
N VAL A 92 -10.06 -12.88 9.79
CA VAL A 92 -9.32 -11.64 10.12
C VAL A 92 -8.93 -10.78 8.91
N LEU A 93 -9.11 -11.22 7.66
CA LEU A 93 -8.50 -10.49 6.52
C LEU A 93 -9.41 -9.45 5.82
N CYS A 94 -10.66 -9.30 6.23
CA CYS A 94 -11.58 -8.32 5.65
C CYS A 94 -12.12 -7.29 6.65
N VAL A 95 -11.33 -6.92 7.66
CA VAL A 95 -11.62 -5.70 8.45
C VAL A 95 -11.32 -4.43 7.63
N PHE A 96 -10.53 -4.53 6.55
CA PHE A 96 -10.16 -3.40 5.69
C PHE A 96 -10.79 -3.51 4.29
N HIS A 97 -11.78 -2.66 4.04
CA HIS A 97 -12.39 -2.46 2.73
C HIS A 97 -11.60 -1.37 2.00
N THR A 98 -10.83 -1.76 0.98
CA THR A 98 -10.02 -0.82 0.17
C THR A 98 -10.82 0.34 -0.43
N HIS A 99 -12.12 0.15 -0.60
CA HIS A 99 -13.03 1.14 -1.17
C HIS A 99 -13.81 1.96 -0.12
N SER A 100 -13.81 1.56 1.15
CA SER A 100 -14.33 2.36 2.27
C SER A 100 -13.39 3.55 2.51
N GLU A 101 -13.96 4.72 2.69
CA GLU A 101 -13.18 5.92 3.02
C GLU A 101 -12.69 5.86 4.46
N SER A 102 -13.56 5.50 5.40
CA SER A 102 -13.24 5.36 6.82
C SER A 102 -12.06 4.41 7.07
N ASP A 103 -12.06 3.24 6.42
CA ASP A 103 -11.01 2.23 6.56
C ASP A 103 -9.66 2.78 6.06
N ARG A 104 -9.65 3.51 4.93
CA ARG A 104 -8.45 4.15 4.40
C ARG A 104 -7.93 5.24 5.32
N LEU A 105 -8.82 6.04 5.90
CA LEU A 105 -8.46 7.11 6.83
C LEU A 105 -7.93 6.54 8.16
N LEU A 106 -8.57 5.52 8.71
CA LEU A 106 -8.11 4.81 9.92
C LEU A 106 -6.76 4.13 9.69
N LEU A 107 -6.59 3.47 8.54
CA LEU A 107 -5.30 2.88 8.17
C LEU A 107 -4.22 3.96 8.06
N ALA A 108 -4.52 5.11 7.45
CA ALA A 108 -3.59 6.22 7.37
C ALA A 108 -3.23 6.78 8.75
N PHE A 109 -4.21 6.90 9.67
CA PHE A 109 -3.99 7.33 11.05
C PHE A 109 -2.98 6.43 11.78
N ILE A 110 -3.06 5.12 11.61
CA ILE A 110 -2.16 4.16 12.28
C ILE A 110 -0.82 4.06 11.56
N MET A 111 -0.84 3.91 10.22
CA MET A 111 0.36 3.56 9.45
C MET A 111 1.30 4.72 9.22
N VAL A 112 0.81 5.95 9.03
CA VAL A 112 1.68 7.08 8.71
C VAL A 112 2.64 7.39 9.86
N PRO A 113 2.20 7.52 11.13
CA PRO A 113 3.11 7.71 12.26
C PRO A 113 4.06 6.52 12.48
N LEU A 114 3.56 5.29 12.33
CA LEU A 114 4.35 4.07 12.48
C LEU A 114 5.51 4.01 11.46
N ILE A 115 5.20 4.26 10.18
CA ILE A 115 6.20 4.29 9.11
C ILE A 115 7.18 5.44 9.34
N GLN A 116 6.71 6.61 9.75
CA GLN A 116 7.58 7.75 10.04
C GLN A 116 8.59 7.41 11.14
N LYS A 117 8.13 6.82 12.25
CA LYS A 117 8.98 6.35 13.36
C LYS A 117 10.02 5.32 12.90
N GLU A 118 9.62 4.32 12.14
CA GLU A 118 10.54 3.30 11.61
C GLU A 118 11.58 3.91 10.66
N LEU A 119 11.17 4.85 9.81
CA LEU A 119 12.08 5.55 8.90
C LEU A 119 13.07 6.43 9.66
N ASP A 120 12.64 7.12 10.70
CA ASP A 120 13.52 7.94 11.54
C ASP A 120 14.53 7.08 12.31
N ILE A 121 14.08 5.96 12.91
CA ILE A 121 14.98 4.99 13.54
C ILE A 121 15.98 4.44 12.52
N PHE A 122 15.51 4.05 11.34
CA PHE A 122 16.38 3.53 10.28
C PHE A 122 17.41 4.56 9.81
N ARG A 123 16.99 5.83 9.62
CA ARG A 123 17.86 6.94 9.25
C ARG A 123 19.00 7.06 10.26
N GLU A 124 18.66 7.17 11.55
CA GLU A 124 19.61 7.49 12.61
C GLU A 124 20.50 6.31 12.99
N THR A 125 19.98 5.09 12.99
CA THR A 125 20.71 3.92 13.49
C THR A 125 21.45 3.15 12.42
N VAL A 126 20.96 3.15 11.17
CA VAL A 126 21.51 2.30 10.09
C VAL A 126 21.99 3.13 8.91
N TRP A 127 21.14 3.95 8.31
CA TRP A 127 21.45 4.56 7.02
C TRP A 127 22.59 5.55 7.11
N ASN A 128 22.54 6.44 8.09
CA ASN A 128 23.49 7.54 8.21
C ASN A 128 24.83 7.11 8.85
N THR A 129 24.82 6.04 9.63
CA THR A 129 25.99 5.54 10.38
C THR A 129 26.71 4.41 9.66
N ARG A 130 26.07 3.72 8.70
CA ARG A 130 26.72 2.63 7.96
C ARG A 130 27.80 3.16 7.04
N ARG A 131 28.86 2.37 6.90
CA ARG A 131 29.91 2.63 5.91
C ARG A 131 29.49 2.16 4.52
N ILE A 132 29.40 3.09 3.58
CA ILE A 132 29.21 2.81 2.16
C ILE A 132 30.56 2.44 1.55
N ARG A 133 30.56 1.38 0.74
CA ARG A 133 31.77 0.89 0.04
C ARG A 133 31.93 1.63 -1.28
N ALA A 134 33.19 1.88 -1.66
CA ALA A 134 33.51 2.40 -2.98
C ALA A 134 33.01 1.44 -4.07
N GLN A 135 32.29 2.00 -5.05
CA GLN A 135 31.87 1.30 -6.25
C GLN A 135 32.78 1.72 -7.42
N ARG A 136 33.06 0.79 -8.34
CA ARG A 136 33.84 1.12 -9.55
C ARG A 136 33.04 2.05 -10.44
N ASP A 137 33.73 3.00 -11.06
CA ASP A 137 33.18 3.95 -12.04
C ASP A 137 32.08 4.90 -11.51
N THR A 138 32.11 5.23 -10.20
CA THR A 138 31.21 6.22 -9.61
C THR A 138 31.99 7.35 -8.94
N ALA A 139 31.62 8.60 -9.22
CA ALA A 139 32.16 9.80 -8.57
C ALA A 139 31.47 10.12 -7.23
N LEU A 140 31.12 9.09 -6.45
CA LEU A 140 30.47 9.23 -5.16
C LEU A 140 31.47 8.97 -4.03
N PRO A 141 31.44 9.76 -2.95
CA PRO A 141 32.32 9.54 -1.81
C PRO A 141 31.99 8.23 -1.11
N ASP A 142 33.01 7.47 -0.75
CA ASP A 142 32.89 6.27 0.07
C ASP A 142 33.15 6.61 1.54
N GLY A 143 32.37 6.02 2.45
CA GLY A 143 32.46 6.37 3.87
C GLY A 143 31.11 6.33 4.56
N ILE A 144 31.07 6.94 5.75
CA ILE A 144 29.87 7.01 6.58
C ILE A 144 29.16 8.33 6.23
N PRO A 145 27.89 8.31 5.78
CA PRO A 145 27.17 9.51 5.37
C PRO A 145 27.23 10.66 6.38
N ASP A 146 26.98 10.38 7.67
CA ASP A 146 27.07 11.42 8.71
C ASP A 146 28.46 12.03 8.83
N HIS A 147 29.51 11.22 8.68
CA HIS A 147 30.89 11.72 8.77
C HIS A 147 31.27 12.52 7.52
N ILE A 148 30.79 12.12 6.34
CA ILE A 148 30.97 12.86 5.08
C ILE A 148 30.25 14.20 5.16
N TYR A 149 29.02 14.23 5.68
CA TYR A 149 28.22 15.43 5.82
C TYR A 149 28.85 16.43 6.80
N ASN A 150 29.28 15.96 7.97
CA ASN A 150 29.84 16.84 9.01
C ASN A 150 31.31 17.23 8.78
N PHE A 151 32.08 16.43 8.02
CA PHE A 151 33.51 16.64 7.79
C PHE A 151 33.90 16.40 6.32
N PRO A 152 33.37 17.18 5.37
CA PRO A 152 33.61 16.98 3.94
C PRO A 152 35.10 17.10 3.57
N GLU A 153 35.89 17.90 4.28
CA GLU A 153 37.31 18.14 4.00
C GLU A 153 38.14 16.86 4.15
N ASN A 154 37.75 15.97 5.06
CA ASN A 154 38.42 14.68 5.26
C ASN A 154 38.28 13.73 4.06
N TYR A 155 37.36 14.02 3.15
CA TYR A 155 37.10 13.26 1.93
C TYR A 155 37.51 14.03 0.66
N GLY A 156 38.15 15.19 0.79
CA GLY A 156 38.47 16.07 -0.33
C GLY A 156 37.24 16.68 -0.99
N LEU A 157 36.14 16.82 -0.24
CA LEU A 157 34.92 17.48 -0.65
C LEU A 157 34.86 18.88 -0.04
N GLU A 158 33.99 19.73 -0.60
CA GLU A 158 33.73 21.08 -0.10
C GLU A 158 32.26 21.21 0.30
N GLU A 159 31.98 22.00 1.33
CA GLU A 159 30.61 22.30 1.76
C GLU A 159 29.91 23.17 0.72
N CYS A 160 28.92 22.60 0.04
CA CYS A 160 28.08 23.28 -0.95
C CYS A 160 26.65 23.52 -0.44
N GLY A 161 26.42 23.34 0.86
CA GLY A 161 25.13 23.57 1.48
C GLY A 161 24.74 25.05 1.41
N LEU A 162 23.53 25.34 0.94
CA LEU A 162 22.96 26.69 1.01
C LEU A 162 22.17 26.79 2.32
N PRO A 163 22.54 27.67 3.26
CA PRO A 163 21.76 27.87 4.47
C PRO A 163 20.41 28.49 4.07
N VAL A 164 19.33 27.79 4.36
CA VAL A 164 17.98 28.26 4.07
C VAL A 164 17.50 29.10 5.26
N THR A 165 17.17 30.37 5.03
CA THR A 165 16.63 31.25 6.08
C THR A 165 15.12 31.06 6.25
N GLU A 166 14.58 31.44 7.41
CA GLU A 166 13.13 31.40 7.64
C GLU A 166 12.36 32.27 6.64
N GLU A 167 12.94 33.39 6.22
CA GLU A 167 12.32 34.28 5.24
C GLU A 167 12.15 33.59 3.89
N GLN A 168 13.18 32.85 3.43
CA GLN A 168 13.12 32.08 2.20
C GLN A 168 12.09 30.95 2.28
N LEU A 169 11.99 30.28 3.43
CA LEU A 169 10.94 29.28 3.67
C LEU A 169 9.54 29.90 3.59
N LYS A 170 9.33 31.07 4.21
CA LYS A 170 8.04 31.79 4.18
C LYS A 170 7.68 32.25 2.77
N GLU A 171 8.66 32.72 1.99
CA GLU A 171 8.47 33.08 0.59
C GLU A 171 8.02 31.88 -0.24
N VAL A 172 8.76 30.76 -0.19
CA VAL A 172 8.42 29.52 -0.90
C VAL A 172 7.08 28.95 -0.44
N ALA A 173 6.76 29.02 0.85
CA ALA A 173 5.49 28.56 1.38
C ALA A 173 4.31 29.40 0.86
N THR A 174 4.51 30.71 0.70
CA THR A 174 3.52 31.62 0.11
C THR A 174 3.34 31.36 -1.38
N GLU A 175 4.42 31.17 -2.13
CA GLU A 175 4.37 30.89 -3.58
C GLU A 175 3.80 29.51 -3.90
N SER A 176 4.16 28.49 -3.12
CA SER A 176 3.66 27.12 -3.28
C SER A 176 2.19 26.98 -2.86
N GLY A 177 1.67 27.92 -2.06
CA GLY A 177 0.32 27.86 -1.51
C GLY A 177 0.14 26.75 -0.45
N VAL A 178 1.23 26.14 0.03
CA VAL A 178 1.18 25.02 0.99
C VAL A 178 0.45 25.40 2.28
N LEU A 179 0.54 26.66 2.70
CA LEU A 179 -0.13 27.21 3.90
C LEU A 179 -1.67 27.30 3.77
N SER A 180 -2.22 27.13 2.57
CA SER A 180 -3.67 27.16 2.34
C SER A 180 -4.33 25.78 2.51
N ILE A 181 -3.52 24.73 2.58
CA ILE A 181 -3.96 23.34 2.74
C ILE A 181 -3.94 23.02 4.24
N PRO A 182 -4.95 22.32 4.79
CA PRO A 182 -4.88 21.83 6.16
C PRO A 182 -3.61 21.00 6.38
N ASP A 183 -2.92 21.24 7.49
CA ASP A 183 -1.71 20.50 7.86
C ASP A 183 -1.97 18.99 8.02
N ASP A 184 -3.22 18.64 8.36
CA ASP A 184 -3.63 17.27 8.58
C ASP A 184 -4.45 16.72 7.42
N PHE A 185 -4.14 15.47 7.06
CA PHE A 185 -4.87 14.72 6.04
C PHE A 185 -6.25 14.27 6.55
N LEU A 186 -6.40 14.11 7.87
CA LEU A 186 -7.65 13.72 8.51
C LEU A 186 -8.50 14.95 8.86
N SER A 187 -9.82 14.81 8.80
CA SER A 187 -10.70 15.83 9.38
C SER A 187 -10.55 15.82 10.90
N LEU A 188 -10.72 16.99 11.52
CA LEU A 188 -10.60 17.15 12.97
C LEU A 188 -11.54 16.17 13.71
N GLU A 189 -12.79 16.07 13.28
CA GLU A 189 -13.79 15.17 13.86
C GLU A 189 -13.33 13.69 13.76
N PHE A 190 -12.78 13.28 12.62
CA PHE A 190 -12.35 11.90 12.42
C PHE A 190 -11.11 11.56 13.26
N ARG A 191 -10.17 12.49 13.37
CA ARG A 191 -9.00 12.33 14.24
C ARG A 191 -9.40 12.17 15.70
N GLU A 192 -10.30 13.03 16.20
CA GLU A 192 -10.74 12.97 17.60
C GLU A 192 -11.39 11.62 17.93
N GLU A 193 -12.20 11.08 17.01
CA GLU A 193 -12.79 9.74 17.16
C GLU A 193 -11.70 8.65 17.14
N CYS A 194 -10.72 8.74 16.24
CA CYS A 194 -9.59 7.79 16.20
C CYS A 194 -8.75 7.83 17.48
N GLU A 195 -8.46 9.02 18.02
CA GLU A 195 -7.71 9.20 19.25
C GLU A 195 -8.50 8.74 20.49
N TYR A 196 -9.83 8.85 20.45
CA TYR A 196 -10.68 8.27 21.49
C TYR A 196 -10.64 6.74 21.50
N ILE A 197 -10.66 6.11 20.32
CA ILE A 197 -10.63 4.65 20.17
C ILE A 197 -9.23 4.09 20.40
N ILE A 198 -8.20 4.79 19.92
CA ILE A 198 -6.78 4.37 19.93
C ILE A 198 -5.93 5.48 20.58
N PRO A 199 -5.97 5.61 21.93
CA PRO A 199 -5.28 6.69 22.63
C PRO A 199 -3.74 6.63 22.57
N ASP A 200 -3.16 5.44 22.33
CA ASP A 200 -1.71 5.21 22.36
C ASP A 200 -1.13 4.80 20.98
N ASN A 201 -1.64 5.37 19.89
CA ASN A 201 -1.23 5.04 18.51
C ASN A 201 0.29 5.15 18.27
N ASP A 202 0.99 6.11 18.89
CA ASP A 202 2.44 6.31 18.72
C ASP A 202 3.31 5.18 19.31
N THR A 203 2.72 4.36 20.18
CA THR A 203 3.41 3.23 20.83
C THR A 203 3.24 1.91 20.10
N VAL A 204 2.38 1.86 19.08
CA VAL A 204 2.13 0.64 18.30
C VAL A 204 3.44 0.14 17.70
N ASN A 205 3.75 -1.15 17.94
CA ASN A 205 4.88 -1.80 17.31
C ASN A 205 4.53 -2.29 15.90
N PRO A 206 5.51 -2.40 14.98
CA PRO A 206 5.29 -2.92 13.64
C PRO A 206 4.73 -4.34 13.57
N ASP A 207 4.84 -5.11 14.65
CA ASP A 207 4.29 -6.47 14.73
C ASP A 207 2.84 -6.50 15.28
N GLU A 208 2.39 -5.43 15.95
CA GLU A 208 1.14 -5.34 16.71
C GLU A 208 0.08 -4.44 16.03
N TRP A 209 0.39 -3.83 14.89
CA TRP A 209 -0.53 -2.91 14.19
C TRP A 209 -1.87 -3.52 13.81
N LYS A 210 -1.93 -4.85 13.61
CA LYS A 210 -3.16 -5.54 13.23
C LYS A 210 -4.20 -5.45 14.36
N ASP A 211 -3.74 -5.53 15.61
CA ASP A 211 -4.61 -5.49 16.77
C ASP A 211 -5.16 -4.07 17.01
N ALA A 212 -4.38 -3.04 16.63
CA ALA A 212 -4.83 -1.65 16.66
C ALA A 212 -5.96 -1.36 15.65
N TYR A 213 -6.07 -2.16 14.59
CA TYR A 213 -7.05 -1.97 13.50
C TYR A 213 -8.39 -2.72 13.72
N ILE A 214 -8.52 -3.55 14.77
CA ILE A 214 -9.72 -4.38 14.99
C ILE A 214 -10.94 -3.58 15.52
N PHE A 215 -10.76 -2.29 15.82
CA PHE A 215 -11.79 -1.43 16.44
C PHE A 215 -12.63 -0.64 15.45
#